data_AF-A0A350PL58-F1
#
_entry.id   AF-A0A350PL58-F1
#
_cell.length_a   1.000
_cell.length_b   1.000
_cell.length_c   1.000
_cell.angle_alpha   90.00
_cell.angle_beta   90.00
_cell.angle_gamma   90.00
#
_symmetry.space_group_name_H-M   'P 1'
#
loop_
_entity.id
_entity.type
_entity.pdbx_description
1 polymer ?
#
loop_
_entity_poly.entity_id
_entity_poly.type
_entity_poly.pdbx_seq_one_letter_code
_entity_poly.pdbx_strand_id
1 'polypeptide(L)' 'SKRSKLGAGLEDSTPAAADSVAAALETGGLNFTTPTEFVDLPSQGRYYPENHPLHGQETVEIKYMTA' A
#
# COMPACT_ATOMS: atom_id res chain seq x y z
N SER A 1 49.32 21.89 -19.40
CA SER A 1 49.27 20.41 -19.30
C SER A 1 49.69 20.04 -17.89
N LYS A 2 48.93 19.37 -17.01
CA LYS A 2 48.02 18.24 -17.17
C LYS A 2 46.92 18.32 -16.08
N ARG A 3 45.67 18.00 -16.45
CA ARG A 3 44.56 17.70 -15.53
C ARG A 3 44.68 16.22 -15.14
N SER A 4 44.72 15.88 -13.86
CA SER A 4 44.46 14.50 -13.40
C SER A 4 43.06 14.44 -12.80
N LYS A 5 42.16 13.85 -13.60
CA LYS A 5 40.77 13.55 -13.30
C LYS A 5 40.66 12.26 -12.50
N LEU A 6 39.71 12.28 -11.56
CA LEU A 6 38.72 11.27 -11.19
C LEU A 6 38.99 9.78 -11.48
N GLY A 7 38.55 8.97 -10.52
CA GLY A 7 37.68 7.82 -10.82
C GLY A 7 38.14 6.51 -10.21
N ALA A 8 37.81 6.30 -8.94
CA ALA A 8 37.74 4.94 -8.39
C ALA A 8 36.68 4.13 -9.14
N GLY A 9 36.91 2.82 -9.26
CA GLY A 9 36.12 1.84 -10.00
C GLY A 9 34.62 1.91 -9.73
N LEU A 10 33.79 1.51 -10.71
CA LEU A 10 33.23 0.14 -10.77
C LEU A 10 32.70 -0.21 -9.36
N GLU A 11 31.40 -0.27 -9.13
CA GLU A 11 30.54 -1.29 -9.74
C GLU A 11 29.15 -0.75 -10.10
N ASP A 12 28.75 -1.12 -11.31
CA ASP A 12 27.41 -0.99 -11.85
C ASP A 12 26.44 -1.82 -11.00
N SER A 13 25.55 -1.15 -10.28
CA SER A 13 24.35 -1.76 -9.74
C SER A 13 23.16 -0.93 -10.19
N THR A 14 22.99 -0.90 -11.52
CA THR A 14 21.68 -0.66 -12.11
C THR A 14 20.98 -2.02 -12.15
N PRO A 15 20.03 -2.33 -11.25
CA PRO A 15 19.24 -3.52 -11.44
C PRO A 15 18.45 -3.35 -12.75
N ALA A 16 18.77 -4.21 -13.71
CA ALA A 16 18.12 -4.35 -14.99
C ALA A 16 16.61 -4.60 -14.78
N ALA A 17 15.81 -3.54 -14.87
CA ALA A 17 14.36 -3.56 -14.77
C ALA A 17 13.68 -4.12 -16.05
N ALA A 18 14.19 -5.22 -16.61
CA ALA A 18 13.67 -5.80 -17.85
C ALA A 18 13.06 -7.19 -17.69
N ASP A 19 13.28 -7.89 -16.56
CA ASP A 19 12.76 -9.25 -16.35
C ASP A 19 11.52 -9.32 -15.42
N SER A 20 11.01 -8.18 -14.96
CA SER A 20 9.94 -8.16 -13.94
C SER A 20 8.50 -8.18 -14.51
N VAL A 21 8.31 -8.16 -15.82
CA VAL A 21 6.96 -8.05 -16.43
C VAL A 21 6.32 -9.40 -16.79
N ALA A 22 7.12 -10.46 -16.99
CA ALA A 22 6.58 -11.77 -17.40
C ALA A 22 6.12 -12.62 -16.20
N ALA A 23 6.77 -12.50 -15.03
CA ALA A 23 6.40 -13.25 -13.82
C ALA A 23 5.15 -12.69 -13.10
N ALA A 24 4.73 -11.46 -13.40
CA ALA A 24 3.56 -10.83 -12.79
C ALA A 24 2.22 -11.44 -13.25
N LEU A 25 2.17 -12.09 -14.42
CA LEU A 25 0.89 -12.57 -14.95
C LEU A 25 0.50 -13.99 -14.50
N GLU A 26 1.44 -14.79 -13.99
CA GLU A 26 1.17 -16.17 -13.53
C GLU A 26 0.93 -16.29 -12.02
N THR A 27 1.46 -15.38 -11.18
CA THR A 27 1.18 -15.36 -9.72
C THR A 27 1.19 -13.95 -9.10
N GLY A 28 1.34 -12.90 -9.91
CA GLY A 28 1.69 -11.55 -9.43
C GLY A 28 0.76 -10.46 -9.95
N GLY A 29 -0.55 -10.66 -9.79
CA GLY A 29 -1.55 -9.63 -10.09
C GLY A 29 -1.16 -8.31 -9.41
N LEU A 30 -1.15 -7.24 -10.19
CA LEU A 30 -1.17 -5.85 -9.78
C LEU A 30 -1.76 -5.66 -8.37
N ASN A 31 -0.85 -5.51 -7.38
CA ASN A 31 -1.19 -5.36 -5.96
C ASN A 31 -1.61 -3.91 -5.69
N PHE A 32 -2.88 -3.61 -5.86
CA PHE A 32 -3.43 -2.31 -5.48
C PHE A 32 -3.79 -2.33 -3.99
N THR A 33 -3.14 -1.49 -3.18
CA THR A 33 -3.60 -1.20 -1.83
C THR A 33 -4.97 -0.54 -1.92
N THR A 34 -5.98 -1.16 -1.31
CA THR A 34 -7.29 -0.52 -1.19
C THR A 34 -7.20 0.60 -0.15
N PRO A 35 -7.58 1.85 -0.47
CA PRO A 35 -7.68 2.89 0.54
C PRO A 35 -8.63 2.46 1.65
N THR A 36 -8.20 2.71 2.89
CA THR A 36 -8.98 2.42 4.09
C THR A 36 -8.81 3.54 5.10
N GLU A 37 -9.89 3.92 5.78
CA GLU A 37 -9.90 5.00 6.77
C GLU A 37 -10.71 4.60 8.00
N PHE A 38 -10.31 5.10 9.18
CA PHE A 38 -11.14 5.01 10.39
C PHE A 38 -11.97 6.27 10.54
N VAL A 39 -13.28 6.10 10.71
CA VAL A 39 -14.21 7.21 10.93
C VAL A 39 -14.99 7.02 12.22
N ASP A 40 -15.32 8.13 12.86
CA ASP A 40 -16.17 8.14 14.05
C ASP A 40 -17.63 7.89 13.67
N LEU A 41 -18.29 6.98 14.40
CA LEU A 41 -19.73 6.82 14.31
C LEU A 41 -20.41 8.01 15.01
N PRO A 42 -21.37 8.70 14.35
CA PRO A 42 -22.09 9.82 14.98
C PRO A 42 -22.81 9.42 16.28
N SER A 43 -23.24 8.16 16.36
CA SER A 43 -23.90 7.59 17.54
C SER A 43 -22.94 7.05 18.59
N GLN A 44 -21.64 6.95 18.29
CA GLN A 44 -20.63 6.29 19.14
C GLN A 44 -21.08 4.88 19.58
N GLY A 45 -21.79 4.17 18.70
CA GLY A 45 -22.24 2.80 18.97
C GLY A 45 -23.44 2.67 19.91
N ARG A 46 -23.94 3.78 20.48
CA ARG A 46 -24.90 3.78 21.61
C ARG A 46 -26.31 3.30 21.28
N TYR A 47 -26.70 3.36 20.01
CA TYR A 47 -28.06 3.04 19.56
C TYR A 47 -28.17 1.72 18.79
N TYR A 48 -27.05 1.03 18.56
CA TYR A 48 -27.11 -0.34 18.05
C TYR A 48 -27.55 -1.28 19.19
N PRO A 49 -28.35 -2.32 18.93
CA PRO A 49 -28.72 -3.31 19.94
C PRO A 49 -27.51 -4.16 20.32
N GLU A 50 -27.48 -4.75 21.53
CA GLU A 50 -26.34 -5.51 22.06
C GLU A 50 -25.84 -6.64 21.14
N ASN A 51 -26.73 -7.23 20.35
CA ASN A 51 -26.39 -8.30 19.40
C ASN A 51 -25.83 -7.79 18.05
N HIS A 52 -25.70 -6.48 17.86
CA HIS A 52 -25.20 -5.89 16.62
C HIS A 52 -23.69 -5.62 16.73
N PRO A 53 -22.89 -5.89 15.69
CA PRO A 53 -21.42 -5.77 15.73
C PRO A 53 -20.91 -4.35 16.02
N LEU A 54 -21.72 -3.33 15.75
CA LEU A 54 -21.39 -1.92 16.02
C LEU A 54 -21.87 -1.43 17.39
N HIS A 55 -22.46 -2.30 18.23
CA HIS A 55 -22.83 -1.91 19.59
C HIS A 55 -21.60 -1.54 20.41
N GLY A 56 -21.62 -0.33 20.99
CA GLY A 56 -20.50 0.22 21.75
C GLY A 56 -19.25 0.55 20.93
N GLN A 57 -19.30 0.46 19.59
CA GLN A 57 -18.18 0.88 18.76
C GLN A 57 -18.23 2.39 18.51
N GLU A 58 -17.13 3.08 18.81
CA GLU A 58 -17.01 4.52 18.58
C GLU A 58 -16.54 4.83 17.17
N THR A 59 -15.68 3.98 16.61
CA THR A 59 -15.05 4.16 15.30
C THR A 59 -15.21 2.91 14.43
N VAL A 60 -15.25 3.08 13.11
CA VAL A 60 -15.29 1.98 12.14
C VAL A 60 -14.25 2.15 11.05
N GLU A 61 -13.72 1.03 10.57
CA GLU A 61 -12.83 0.96 9.41
C GLU A 61 -13.67 0.90 8.12
N ILE A 62 -13.47 1.84 7.20
CA ILE A 62 -14.15 1.91 5.90
C ILE A 62 -13.13 1.61 4.80
N LYS A 63 -13.37 0.53 4.05
CA LYS A 63 -12.61 0.14 2.87
C LYS A 63 -13.32 0.63 1.59
N TYR A 64 -12.62 1.39 0.74
CA TYR A 64 -13.18 1.89 -0.52
C TYR A 64 -13.20 0.79 -1.59
N MET A 65 -14.38 0.36 -2.06
CA MET A 65 -14.50 -0.58 -3.18
C MET A 65 -14.70 0.19 -4.49
N THR A 66 -13.83 -0.01 -5.49
CA THR A 66 -14.02 0.49 -6.87
C THR A 66 -14.69 -0.59 -7.73
N ALA A 67 -15.71 -0.20 -8.51
CA ALA A 67 -16.47 -1.10 -9.40
C ALA A 67 -15.76 -1.36 -10.73
#